data_AF-A0A6H9IP84-F1
#
_entry.id   AF-A0A6H9IP84-F1
#
_cell.length_a   1.000
_cell.length_b   1.000
_cell.length_c   1.000
_cell.angle_alpha   90.00
_cell.angle_beta   90.00
_cell.angle_gamma   90.00
#
_symmetry.space_group_name_H-M   'P 1'
#
loop_
_entity.id
_entity.type
_entity.pdbx_description
1 polymer ?
#
loop_
_entity_poly.entity_id
_entity_poly.type
_entity_poly.pdbx_seq_one_letter_code
_entity_poly.pdbx_strand_id
1 'polypeptide(L)'
;MSFTEIADMAKIAGAAIGVWGIIKGLGSFYMESSTTNEFDQLFKDKVKRKQINIFSFCQDIFIIALSLFIIPSLYLKFFMPNLITNYAFILEPLYKLSYILVTLLFLILIPISLLPKKHLKANWFNRSIKWLSIIHMFSFMFFYWCFFHVNIPQSNKYNFILIAIMIPLFMSFFYLYLSKRFNKTSQPQYIMEIISEEEIAKLKLIHNFIIDDKRSVFHEKYKEENGTFYVCDFSSKVYLKYSKMKTRKDSSK
;
A
#
# COMPACT_ATOMS: atom_id res chain seq x y z
N MET A 1 49.60 -8.98 -8.42
CA MET A 1 48.34 -8.25 -8.59
C MET A 1 48.67 -6.77 -8.66
N SER A 2 48.28 -6.10 -9.74
CA SER A 2 48.57 -4.68 -9.94
C SER A 2 47.65 -3.80 -9.07
N PHE A 3 48.10 -2.59 -8.73
CA PHE A 3 47.30 -1.64 -7.95
C PHE A 3 45.96 -1.33 -8.61
N THR A 4 45.92 -1.35 -9.94
CA THR A 4 44.71 -1.20 -10.77
C THR A 4 43.74 -2.36 -10.62
N GLU A 5 44.23 -3.62 -10.61
CA GLU A 5 43.38 -4.80 -10.37
C GLU A 5 42.79 -4.81 -8.96
N ILE A 6 43.57 -4.38 -7.96
CA ILE A 6 43.10 -4.25 -6.57
C ILE A 6 42.02 -3.17 -6.47
N ALA A 7 42.21 -2.03 -7.14
CA ALA A 7 41.24 -0.94 -7.14
C ALA A 7 39.91 -1.32 -7.81
N ASP A 8 39.93 -2.08 -8.90
CA ASP A 8 38.72 -2.50 -9.60
C ASP A 8 37.97 -3.61 -8.85
N MET A 9 38.69 -4.55 -8.24
CA MET A 9 38.11 -5.53 -7.31
C MET A 9 37.43 -4.85 -6.11
N ALA A 10 38.03 -3.80 -5.56
CA ALA A 10 37.45 -3.03 -4.46
C ALA A 10 36.16 -2.30 -4.86
N LYS A 11 36.08 -1.74 -6.07
CA LYS A 11 34.84 -1.12 -6.58
C LYS A 11 33.71 -2.13 -6.75
N ILE A 12 34.01 -3.30 -7.32
CA ILE A 12 33.04 -4.37 -7.52
C ILE A 12 32.55 -4.90 -6.17
N ALA A 13 33.45 -5.15 -5.23
CA ALA A 13 33.11 -5.56 -3.88
C ALA A 13 32.26 -4.50 -3.15
N GLY A 14 32.64 -3.22 -3.25
CA GLY A 14 31.87 -2.11 -2.68
C GLY A 14 30.45 -2.01 -3.26
N ALA A 15 30.31 -2.14 -4.59
CA ALA A 15 29.01 -2.17 -5.25
C ALA A 15 28.17 -3.38 -4.81
N ALA A 16 28.76 -4.56 -4.72
CA ALA A 16 28.07 -5.78 -4.28
C ALA A 16 27.60 -5.67 -2.82
N ILE A 17 28.45 -5.16 -1.91
CA ILE A 17 28.10 -4.90 -0.51
C ILE A 17 26.97 -3.87 -0.42
N GLY A 18 27.02 -2.80 -1.23
CA GLY A 18 25.97 -1.79 -1.31
C GLY A 18 24.62 -2.38 -1.74
N VAL A 19 24.60 -3.17 -2.81
CA VAL A 19 23.40 -3.86 -3.30
C VAL A 19 22.86 -4.83 -2.25
N TRP A 20 23.72 -5.62 -1.62
CA TRP A 20 23.33 -6.56 -0.56
C TRP A 20 22.72 -5.84 0.65
N GLY A 21 23.31 -4.71 1.05
CA GLY A 21 22.78 -3.87 2.13
C GLY A 21 21.38 -3.34 1.81
N ILE A 22 21.14 -2.90 0.57
CA ILE A 22 19.83 -2.44 0.11
C ILE A 22 18.81 -3.59 0.12
N ILE A 23 19.16 -4.76 -0.40
CA ILE A 23 18.28 -5.95 -0.41
C ILE A 23 17.92 -6.34 1.02
N LYS A 24 18.89 -6.42 1.92
CA LYS A 24 18.65 -6.76 3.33
C LYS A 24 17.77 -5.72 4.02
N GLY A 25 18.04 -4.44 3.79
CA GLY A 25 17.24 -3.34 4.33
C GLY A 25 15.79 -3.43 3.86
N LEU A 26 15.57 -3.49 2.54
CA LEU A 26 14.23 -3.62 1.95
C LEU A 26 13.52 -4.91 2.38
N GLY A 27 14.25 -6.02 2.47
CA GLY A 27 13.72 -7.31 2.94
C GLY A 27 13.26 -7.25 4.40
N SER A 28 14.03 -6.60 5.27
CA SER A 28 13.63 -6.40 6.68
C SER A 28 12.39 -5.51 6.81
N PHE A 29 12.30 -4.42 6.03
CA PHE A 29 11.11 -3.57 5.98
C PHE A 29 9.90 -4.28 5.38
N TYR A 30 10.11 -5.12 4.36
CA TYR A 30 9.07 -5.97 3.79
C TYR A 30 8.51 -6.91 4.83
N MET A 31 9.38 -7.68 5.49
CA MET A 31 8.99 -8.64 6.51
C MET A 31 8.20 -7.93 7.61
N GLU A 32 8.78 -6.85 8.13
CA GLU A 32 8.15 -6.05 9.17
C GLU A 32 6.80 -5.48 8.73
N SER A 33 6.68 -4.92 7.52
CA SER A 33 5.40 -4.41 7.02
C SER A 33 4.36 -5.51 6.80
N SER A 34 4.79 -6.70 6.36
CA SER A 34 3.90 -7.83 6.04
C SER A 34 3.37 -8.57 7.26
N THR A 35 4.13 -8.57 8.36
CA THR A 35 3.77 -9.27 9.60
C THR A 35 3.17 -8.37 10.67
N THR A 36 3.26 -7.04 10.50
CA THR A 36 2.72 -6.09 11.50
C THR A 36 1.20 -5.98 11.35
N ASN A 37 0.47 -6.57 12.30
CA ASN A 37 -0.98 -6.39 12.40
C ASN A 37 -1.37 -5.07 13.08
N GLU A 38 -2.65 -4.70 13.01
CA GLU A 38 -3.18 -3.48 13.63
C GLU A 38 -2.79 -3.36 15.12
N PHE A 39 -2.78 -4.49 15.82
CA PHE A 39 -2.41 -4.59 17.22
C PHE A 39 -0.91 -4.38 17.45
N ASP A 40 -0.05 -5.01 16.64
CA ASP A 40 1.41 -4.89 16.77
C ASP A 40 1.87 -3.44 16.59
N GLN A 41 1.14 -2.65 15.80
CA GLN A 41 1.40 -1.22 15.68
C GLN A 41 1.21 -0.46 17.00
N LEU A 42 0.35 -0.90 17.92
CA LEU A 42 0.11 -0.21 19.18
C LEU A 42 1.38 -0.09 20.03
N PHE A 43 2.22 -1.13 20.00
CA PHE A 43 3.45 -1.26 20.80
C PHE A 43 4.70 -0.74 20.08
N LYS A 44 4.59 -0.33 18.80
CA LYS A 44 5.69 0.27 18.06
C LYS A 44 5.79 1.77 18.32
N ASP A 45 7.02 2.27 18.33
CA ASP A 45 7.30 3.70 18.40
C ASP A 45 6.66 4.48 17.25
N LYS A 46 6.34 5.75 17.51
CA LYS A 46 5.73 6.66 16.52
C LYS A 46 6.58 6.75 15.24
N VAL A 47 7.91 6.81 15.38
CA VAL A 47 8.85 6.89 14.25
C VAL A 47 8.77 5.62 13.41
N LYS A 48 8.89 4.45 14.06
CA LYS A 48 8.87 3.14 13.42
C LYS A 48 7.54 2.87 12.72
N ARG A 49 6.41 3.21 13.35
CA ARG A 49 5.07 3.19 12.72
C ARG A 49 5.02 4.05 11.45
N LYS A 50 5.53 5.28 11.51
CA LYS A 50 5.52 6.19 10.36
C LYS A 50 6.37 5.63 9.22
N GLN A 51 7.52 5.05 9.52
CA GLN A 51 8.40 4.43 8.53
C GLN A 51 7.75 3.23 7.83
N ILE A 52 7.14 2.32 8.59
CA ILE A 52 6.38 1.18 8.04
C ILE A 52 5.23 1.68 7.15
N ASN A 53 4.48 2.69 7.60
CA ASN A 53 3.37 3.25 6.82
C ASN A 53 3.81 3.91 5.51
N ILE A 54 4.96 4.59 5.49
CA ILE A 54 5.53 5.17 4.27
C ILE A 54 5.99 4.04 3.33
N PHE A 55 6.67 3.04 3.88
CA PHE A 55 7.15 1.91 3.10
C PHE A 55 6.00 1.13 2.46
N SER A 56 4.98 0.76 3.23
CA SER A 56 3.75 0.13 2.73
C SER A 56 3.08 0.99 1.66
N PHE A 57 3.01 2.32 1.85
CA PHE A 57 2.48 3.22 0.82
C PHE A 57 3.29 3.19 -0.48
N CYS A 58 4.61 3.15 -0.41
CA CYS A 58 5.46 2.99 -1.60
C CYS A 58 5.25 1.63 -2.27
N GLN A 59 5.14 0.55 -1.49
CA GLN A 59 4.85 -0.79 -2.02
C GLN A 59 3.53 -0.82 -2.77
N ASP A 60 2.47 -0.25 -2.20
CA ASP A 60 1.15 -0.16 -2.84
C ASP A 60 1.25 0.56 -4.19
N ILE A 61 2.02 1.66 -4.28
CA ILE A 61 2.25 2.39 -5.54
C ILE A 61 2.89 1.48 -6.59
N PHE A 62 3.95 0.75 -6.21
CA PHE A 62 4.63 -0.17 -7.12
C PHE A 62 3.73 -1.33 -7.55
N ILE A 63 2.99 -1.92 -6.62
CA ILE A 63 2.06 -3.02 -6.91
C ILE A 63 0.99 -2.55 -7.90
N ILE A 64 0.35 -1.40 -7.67
CA ILE A 64 -0.64 -0.84 -8.60
C ILE A 64 0.00 -0.55 -9.96
N ALA A 65 1.18 0.08 -9.98
CA ALA A 65 1.86 0.45 -11.23
C ALA A 65 2.21 -0.76 -12.09
N LEU A 66 2.78 -1.80 -11.47
CA LEU A 66 3.17 -3.02 -12.15
C LEU A 66 1.94 -3.84 -12.57
N SER A 67 1.01 -4.08 -11.64
CA SER A 67 -0.07 -5.05 -11.84
C SER A 67 -1.16 -4.55 -12.78
N LEU A 68 -1.49 -3.25 -12.72
CA LEU A 68 -2.59 -2.70 -13.54
C LEU A 68 -2.10 -2.07 -14.85
N PHE A 69 -0.89 -1.53 -14.87
CA PHE A 69 -0.42 -0.75 -16.02
C PHE A 69 0.70 -1.46 -16.78
N ILE A 70 1.86 -1.65 -16.15
CA ILE A 70 3.08 -2.07 -16.86
C ILE A 70 3.00 -3.52 -17.35
N ILE A 71 2.71 -4.49 -16.48
CA ILE A 71 2.67 -5.92 -16.84
C ILE A 71 1.59 -6.18 -17.90
N PRO A 72 0.34 -5.69 -17.77
CA PRO A 72 -0.66 -5.89 -18.81
C PRO A 72 -0.29 -5.26 -20.15
N SER A 73 0.35 -4.08 -20.15
CA SER A 73 0.80 -3.44 -21.39
C SER A 73 1.88 -4.24 -22.09
N LEU A 74 2.85 -4.76 -21.33
CA LEU A 74 3.89 -5.65 -21.83
C LEU A 74 3.25 -6.93 -22.40
N TYR A 75 2.32 -7.54 -21.66
CA TYR A 75 1.61 -8.73 -22.10
C TYR A 75 0.92 -8.51 -23.45
N LEU A 76 0.11 -7.45 -23.57
CA LEU A 76 -0.58 -7.11 -24.82
C LEU A 76 0.41 -6.84 -25.96
N LYS A 77 1.54 -6.19 -25.68
CA LYS A 77 2.55 -5.92 -26.71
C LYS A 77 3.25 -7.19 -27.20
N PHE A 78 3.65 -8.07 -26.29
CA PHE A 78 4.43 -9.26 -26.64
C PHE A 78 3.58 -10.39 -27.21
N PHE A 79 2.41 -10.65 -26.63
CA PHE A 79 1.55 -11.75 -27.04
C PHE A 79 0.52 -11.35 -28.11
N MET A 80 0.23 -10.05 -28.26
CA MET A 80 -0.65 -9.53 -29.31
C MET A 80 0.00 -8.34 -30.05
N PRO A 81 1.16 -8.55 -30.72
CA PRO A 81 1.94 -7.48 -31.32
C PRO A 81 1.20 -6.74 -32.45
N ASN A 82 0.23 -7.40 -33.10
CA ASN A 82 -0.58 -6.84 -34.18
C ASN A 82 -1.98 -6.40 -33.72
N LEU A 83 -2.24 -6.30 -32.40
CA LEU A 83 -3.55 -5.94 -31.86
C LEU A 83 -4.06 -4.61 -32.43
N ILE A 84 -3.22 -3.57 -32.37
CA ILE A 84 -3.59 -2.22 -32.82
C ILE A 84 -3.82 -2.20 -34.34
N THR A 85 -2.99 -2.87 -35.12
CA THR A 85 -3.12 -2.90 -36.58
C THR A 85 -4.33 -3.70 -37.04
N ASN A 86 -4.58 -4.86 -36.42
CA ASN A 86 -5.67 -5.76 -36.81
C ASN A 86 -7.05 -5.20 -36.46
N TYR A 87 -7.13 -4.38 -35.42
CA TYR A 87 -8.39 -3.82 -34.91
C TYR A 87 -8.39 -2.28 -34.90
N ALA A 88 -7.61 -1.65 -35.79
CA ALA A 88 -7.44 -0.20 -35.83
C ALA A 88 -8.77 0.56 -35.91
N PHE A 89 -9.70 0.06 -36.73
CA PHE A 89 -11.04 0.65 -36.89
C PHE A 89 -11.83 0.77 -35.57
N ILE A 90 -11.62 -0.15 -34.63
CA ILE A 90 -12.29 -0.15 -33.32
C ILE A 90 -11.41 0.53 -32.26
N LEU A 91 -10.13 0.19 -32.23
CA LEU A 91 -9.22 0.62 -31.16
C LEU A 91 -8.81 2.09 -31.28
N GLU A 92 -8.69 2.65 -32.48
CA GLU A 92 -8.34 4.05 -32.66
C GLU A 92 -9.42 5.01 -32.10
N PRO A 93 -10.72 4.89 -32.44
CA PRO A 93 -11.73 5.74 -31.84
C PRO A 93 -11.87 5.52 -30.33
N LEU A 94 -11.75 4.27 -29.85
CA LEU A 94 -11.76 3.97 -28.42
C LEU A 94 -10.57 4.59 -27.68
N TYR A 95 -9.38 4.57 -28.28
CA TYR A 95 -8.19 5.20 -27.73
C TYR A 95 -8.36 6.72 -27.61
N LYS A 96 -8.88 7.38 -28.66
CA LYS A 96 -9.16 8.83 -28.64
C LYS A 96 -10.22 9.17 -27.58
N LEU A 97 -11.30 8.39 -27.51
CA LEU A 97 -12.35 8.56 -26.50
C LEU A 97 -11.79 8.39 -25.08
N SER A 98 -10.98 7.34 -24.87
CA SER A 98 -10.33 7.05 -23.61
C SER A 98 -9.38 8.18 -23.19
N TYR A 99 -8.59 8.73 -24.10
CA TYR A 99 -7.74 9.90 -23.85
C TYR A 99 -8.55 11.13 -23.39
N ILE A 100 -9.64 11.45 -24.09
CA ILE A 100 -10.53 12.57 -23.73
C ILE A 100 -11.12 12.34 -22.35
N LEU A 101 -11.65 11.13 -22.10
CA LEU A 101 -12.29 10.76 -20.84
C LEU A 101 -11.29 10.84 -19.67
N VAL A 102 -10.09 10.29 -19.84
CA VAL A 102 -9.01 10.38 -18.84
C VAL A 102 -8.71 11.83 -18.52
N THR A 103 -8.44 12.65 -19.55
CA THR A 103 -8.06 14.06 -19.37
C THR A 103 -9.16 14.84 -18.65
N LEU A 104 -10.42 14.70 -19.09
CA LEU A 104 -11.56 15.39 -18.49
C LEU A 104 -11.80 14.97 -17.03
N LEU A 105 -11.78 13.66 -16.76
CA LEU A 105 -11.95 13.15 -15.40
C LEU A 105 -10.79 13.54 -14.49
N PHE A 106 -9.57 13.58 -15.00
CA PHE A 106 -8.40 14.04 -14.25
C PHE A 106 -8.53 15.51 -13.86
N LEU A 107 -8.96 16.38 -14.78
CA LEU A 107 -9.22 17.80 -14.52
C LEU A 107 -10.33 18.03 -13.49
N ILE A 108 -11.31 17.13 -13.39
CA ILE A 108 -12.35 17.18 -12.35
C ILE A 108 -11.81 16.67 -11.01
N LEU A 109 -11.05 15.56 -11.02
CA LEU A 109 -10.55 14.93 -9.80
C LEU A 109 -9.49 15.76 -9.09
N ILE A 110 -8.63 16.50 -9.82
CA ILE A 110 -7.59 17.33 -9.20
C ILE A 110 -8.17 18.36 -8.23
N PRO A 111 -9.08 19.29 -8.62
CA PRO A 111 -9.67 20.26 -7.70
C PRO A 111 -10.36 19.60 -6.51
N ILE A 112 -11.13 18.53 -6.76
CA ILE A 112 -11.81 17.76 -5.72
C ILE A 112 -10.80 17.19 -4.72
N SER A 113 -9.67 16.70 -5.22
CA SER A 113 -8.59 16.16 -4.40
C SER A 113 -7.87 17.22 -3.57
N LEU A 114 -8.08 18.51 -3.82
CA LEU A 114 -7.48 19.61 -3.06
C LEU A 114 -8.48 20.23 -2.06
N LEU A 115 -9.79 20.10 -2.27
CA LEU A 115 -10.84 20.67 -1.42
C LEU A 115 -10.79 20.22 0.06
N PRO A 116 -10.82 21.12 1.06
CA PRO A 116 -10.68 20.73 2.46
C PRO A 116 -11.72 19.70 2.92
N LYS A 117 -11.29 18.68 3.68
CA LYS A 117 -12.16 17.57 4.16
C LYS A 117 -13.45 18.03 4.85
N LYS A 118 -13.45 19.22 5.48
CA LYS A 118 -14.62 19.80 6.14
C LYS A 118 -15.81 20.04 5.18
N HIS A 119 -15.55 20.25 3.90
CA HIS A 119 -16.57 20.44 2.86
C HIS A 119 -17.06 19.12 2.23
N LEU A 120 -16.44 17.99 2.59
CA LEU A 120 -16.64 16.67 1.96
C LEU A 120 -17.42 15.70 2.88
N LYS A 121 -18.38 16.22 3.66
CA LYS A 121 -19.10 15.43 4.69
C LYS A 121 -20.24 14.58 4.13
N ALA A 122 -20.74 14.89 2.93
CA ALA A 122 -21.86 14.16 2.33
C ALA A 122 -21.43 12.75 1.87
N ASN A 123 -22.10 11.71 2.39
CA ASN A 123 -21.81 10.31 2.06
C ASN A 123 -22.00 10.03 0.55
N TRP A 124 -23.01 10.63 -0.08
CA TRP A 124 -23.25 10.47 -1.53
C TRP A 124 -22.14 11.10 -2.37
N PHE A 125 -21.66 12.29 -2.02
CA PHE A 125 -20.56 12.95 -2.72
C PHE A 125 -19.27 12.11 -2.69
N ASN A 126 -18.91 11.57 -1.52
CA ASN A 126 -17.76 10.67 -1.40
C ASN A 126 -17.94 9.39 -2.22
N ARG A 127 -19.16 8.85 -2.31
CA ARG A 127 -19.45 7.67 -3.15
C ARG A 127 -19.28 7.99 -4.64
N SER A 128 -19.75 9.15 -5.09
CA SER A 128 -19.59 9.61 -6.46
C SER A 128 -18.12 9.79 -6.83
N ILE A 129 -17.31 10.39 -5.95
CA ILE A 129 -15.85 10.54 -6.18
C ILE A 129 -15.16 9.18 -6.31
N LYS A 130 -15.54 8.19 -5.49
CA LYS A 130 -14.99 6.83 -5.61
C LYS A 130 -15.29 6.21 -6.96
N TRP A 131 -16.54 6.27 -7.41
CA TRP A 131 -16.92 5.78 -8.73
C TRP A 131 -16.19 6.53 -9.84
N LEU A 132 -16.10 7.85 -9.74
CA LEU A 132 -15.38 8.68 -10.70
C LEU A 132 -13.89 8.28 -10.78
N SER A 133 -13.27 8.02 -9.63
CA SER A 133 -11.87 7.57 -9.54
C SER A 133 -11.67 6.20 -10.18
N ILE A 134 -12.62 5.27 -9.98
CA ILE A 134 -12.58 3.93 -10.57
C ILE A 134 -12.74 4.02 -12.09
N ILE A 135 -13.72 4.79 -12.59
CA ILE A 135 -13.93 5.00 -14.03
C ILE A 135 -12.68 5.63 -14.65
N HIS A 136 -12.10 6.64 -14.00
CA HIS A 136 -10.85 7.25 -14.43
C HIS A 136 -9.71 6.24 -14.48
N MET A 137 -9.58 5.35 -13.48
CA MET A 137 -8.56 4.31 -13.44
C MET A 137 -8.68 3.32 -14.61
N PHE A 138 -9.88 2.79 -14.88
CA PHE A 138 -10.08 1.88 -16.01
C PHE A 138 -9.87 2.56 -17.35
N SER A 139 -10.31 3.81 -17.48
CA SER A 139 -10.08 4.61 -18.70
C SER A 139 -8.59 4.83 -18.92
N PHE A 140 -7.87 5.22 -17.87
CA PHE A 140 -6.43 5.44 -17.93
C PHE A 140 -5.66 4.15 -18.22
N MET A 141 -6.09 3.03 -17.64
CA MET A 141 -5.52 1.71 -17.90
C MET A 141 -5.59 1.39 -19.40
N PHE A 142 -6.77 1.49 -20.02
CA PHE A 142 -6.93 1.25 -21.45
C PHE A 142 -6.12 2.24 -22.31
N PHE A 143 -6.17 3.53 -22.00
CA PHE A 143 -5.38 4.56 -22.68
C PHE A 143 -3.89 4.22 -22.64
N TYR A 144 -3.37 3.92 -21.45
CA TYR A 144 -1.96 3.62 -21.22
C TYR A 144 -1.51 2.39 -22.01
N TRP A 145 -2.32 1.32 -22.06
CA TRP A 145 -2.00 0.11 -22.81
C TRP A 145 -1.85 0.39 -24.32
N CYS A 146 -2.80 1.13 -24.89
CA CYS A 146 -2.76 1.52 -26.29
C CYS A 146 -1.57 2.47 -26.57
N PHE A 147 -1.37 3.48 -25.72
CA PHE A 147 -0.24 4.40 -25.81
C PHE A 147 1.10 3.65 -25.80
N PHE A 148 1.26 2.72 -24.86
CA PHE A 148 2.47 1.92 -24.71
C PHE A 148 2.73 1.06 -25.97
N HIS A 149 1.69 0.43 -26.50
CA HIS A 149 1.79 -0.44 -27.67
C HIS A 149 2.22 0.31 -28.94
N VAL A 150 1.65 1.51 -29.16
CA VAL A 150 1.92 2.37 -30.32
C VAL A 150 3.30 3.03 -30.25
N ASN A 151 3.74 3.47 -29.06
CA ASN A 151 4.91 4.36 -28.92
C ASN A 151 6.24 3.64 -28.61
N ILE A 152 6.24 2.37 -28.19
CA ILE A 152 7.45 1.55 -28.02
C ILE A 152 8.40 1.57 -29.24
N PRO A 153 7.92 1.38 -30.49
CA PRO A 153 8.81 1.25 -31.64
C PRO A 153 9.31 2.57 -32.22
N GLN A 154 8.68 3.71 -31.89
CA GLN A 154 8.88 4.99 -32.59
C GLN A 154 9.72 6.03 -31.82
N SER A 155 10.05 5.77 -30.56
CA SER A 155 10.60 6.77 -29.65
C SER A 155 12.07 6.50 -29.33
N ASN A 156 12.82 7.55 -28.96
CA ASN A 156 14.14 7.36 -28.36
C ASN A 156 13.99 6.47 -27.11
N LYS A 157 14.60 5.28 -27.17
CA LYS A 157 14.37 4.17 -26.23
C LYS A 157 14.44 4.64 -24.77
N TYR A 158 15.39 5.52 -24.43
CA TYR A 158 15.59 6.00 -23.06
C TYR A 158 14.46 6.91 -22.55
N ASN A 159 14.07 7.91 -23.35
CA ASN A 159 13.02 8.86 -22.95
C ASN A 159 11.66 8.16 -22.83
N PHE A 160 11.38 7.21 -23.71
CA PHE A 160 10.15 6.45 -23.65
C PHE A 160 10.10 5.51 -22.46
N ILE A 161 11.17 4.78 -22.15
CA ILE A 161 11.23 3.93 -20.95
C ILE A 161 10.98 4.76 -19.70
N LEU A 162 11.58 5.96 -19.61
CA LEU A 162 11.37 6.85 -18.48
C LEU A 162 9.92 7.30 -18.38
N ILE A 163 9.30 7.74 -19.48
CA ILE A 163 7.89 8.16 -19.51
C ILE A 163 6.94 6.99 -19.19
N ALA A 164 7.19 5.82 -19.76
CA ALA A 164 6.40 4.62 -19.57
C ALA A 164 6.44 4.10 -18.12
N ILE A 165 7.48 4.41 -17.35
CA ILE A 165 7.55 4.05 -15.93
C ILE A 165 6.99 5.17 -15.05
N MET A 166 7.35 6.42 -15.32
CA MET A 166 6.99 7.56 -14.48
C MET A 166 5.49 7.85 -14.50
N ILE A 167 4.83 7.75 -15.66
CA ILE A 167 3.39 8.02 -15.77
C ILE A 167 2.56 7.05 -14.92
N PRO A 168 2.74 5.71 -15.03
CA PRO A 168 2.06 4.75 -14.14
C PRO A 168 2.36 4.97 -12.67
N LEU A 169 3.61 5.27 -12.29
CA LEU A 169 3.95 5.54 -10.89
C LEU A 169 3.21 6.76 -10.34
N PHE A 170 3.18 7.85 -11.12
CA PHE A 170 2.46 9.07 -10.76
C PHE A 170 0.96 8.80 -10.61
N MET A 171 0.36 8.09 -11.55
CA MET A 171 -1.07 7.77 -11.50
C MET A 171 -1.40 6.83 -10.35
N SER A 172 -0.57 5.82 -10.07
CA SER A 172 -0.70 4.95 -8.89
C SER A 172 -0.64 5.73 -7.59
N PHE A 173 0.29 6.67 -7.45
CA PHE A 173 0.33 7.59 -6.31
C PHE A 173 -0.98 8.38 -6.20
N PHE A 174 -1.47 8.93 -7.30
CA PHE A 174 -2.71 9.71 -7.32
C PHE A 174 -3.93 8.88 -6.89
N TYR A 175 -4.10 7.66 -7.40
CA TYR A 175 -5.20 6.78 -6.99
C TYR A 175 -5.12 6.38 -5.52
N LEU A 176 -3.92 6.07 -5.03
CA LEU A 176 -3.72 5.71 -3.63
C LEU A 176 -3.97 6.92 -2.69
N TYR A 177 -3.57 8.11 -3.13
CA TYR A 177 -3.89 9.37 -2.45
C TYR A 177 -5.41 9.60 -2.36
N LEU A 178 -6.12 9.48 -3.48
CA LEU A 178 -7.58 9.61 -3.52
C LEU A 178 -8.25 8.57 -2.61
N SER A 179 -7.78 7.31 -2.67
CA SER A 179 -8.25 6.24 -1.79
C SER A 179 -8.09 6.62 -0.32
N LYS A 180 -6.89 7.01 0.12
CA LYS A 180 -6.65 7.43 1.52
C LYS A 180 -7.42 8.69 1.93
N ARG A 181 -7.71 9.59 0.98
CA ARG A 181 -8.46 10.82 1.25
C ARG A 181 -9.96 10.57 1.44
N PHE A 182 -10.55 9.71 0.60
CA PHE A 182 -12.00 9.52 0.50
C PHE A 182 -12.50 8.18 1.08
N ASN A 183 -11.61 7.25 1.41
CA ASN A 183 -11.92 6.09 2.23
C ASN A 183 -11.72 6.43 3.71
N LYS A 184 -12.81 6.38 4.47
CA LYS A 184 -12.75 6.38 5.93
C LYS A 184 -12.33 4.98 6.38
N THR A 185 -11.03 4.73 6.49
CA THR A 185 -10.51 3.68 7.37
C THR A 185 -10.42 4.29 8.76
N SER A 186 -11.44 4.09 9.59
CA SER A 186 -11.31 4.38 11.02
C SER A 186 -10.22 3.46 11.55
N GLN A 187 -9.13 4.03 12.05
CA GLN A 187 -8.17 3.22 12.78
C GLN A 187 -8.92 2.56 13.94
N PRO A 188 -8.74 1.25 14.16
CA PRO A 188 -9.35 0.58 15.28
C PRO A 188 -8.90 1.26 16.57
N GLN A 189 -9.87 1.63 17.40
CA GLN A 189 -9.60 2.16 18.73
C GLN A 189 -9.70 1.01 19.73
N TYR A 190 -8.83 0.99 20.71
CA TYR A 190 -8.83 -0.01 21.77
C TYR A 190 -9.07 0.69 23.11
N ILE A 191 -9.96 0.11 23.91
CA ILE A 191 -10.12 0.47 25.32
C ILE A 191 -9.08 -0.34 26.09
N MET A 192 -8.36 0.34 26.98
CA MET A 192 -7.41 -0.26 27.89
C MET A 192 -7.99 -0.20 29.31
N GLU A 193 -8.04 -1.36 29.96
CA GLU A 193 -8.49 -1.54 31.33
C GLU A 193 -7.36 -2.16 32.15
N ILE A 194 -7.10 -1.66 33.35
CA ILE A 194 -6.21 -2.31 34.32
C ILE A 194 -7.04 -3.40 35.01
N ILE A 195 -6.49 -4.62 35.07
CA ILE A 195 -7.15 -5.77 35.71
C ILE A 195 -6.27 -6.32 36.83
N SER A 196 -6.91 -7.00 37.79
CA SER A 196 -6.23 -7.58 38.94
C SER A 196 -5.51 -8.89 38.59
N GLU A 197 -4.50 -9.25 39.39
CA GLU A 197 -3.80 -10.54 39.28
C GLU A 197 -4.76 -11.72 39.44
N GLU A 198 -5.74 -11.59 40.35
CA GLU A 198 -6.77 -12.60 40.60
C GLU A 198 -7.68 -12.82 39.39
N GLU A 199 -7.99 -11.77 38.64
CA GLU A 199 -8.78 -11.88 37.40
C GLU A 199 -7.98 -12.57 36.31
N ILE A 200 -6.70 -12.23 36.13
CA ILE A 200 -5.81 -12.90 35.17
C ILE A 200 -5.65 -14.38 35.49
N ALA A 201 -5.47 -14.74 36.77
CA ALA A 201 -5.25 -16.12 37.19
C ALA A 201 -6.45 -17.03 36.90
N LYS A 202 -7.66 -16.47 36.81
CA LYS A 202 -8.89 -17.20 36.45
C LYS A 202 -8.99 -17.49 34.95
N LEU A 203 -8.23 -16.78 34.11
CA LEU A 203 -8.28 -16.91 32.66
C LEU A 203 -7.33 -18.01 32.16
N LYS A 204 -7.80 -18.78 31.19
CA LYS A 204 -6.95 -19.71 30.43
C LYS A 204 -6.32 -18.97 29.26
N LEU A 205 -5.12 -18.43 29.49
CA LEU A 205 -4.39 -17.62 28.54
C LEU A 205 -3.48 -18.47 27.65
N ILE A 206 -3.43 -18.13 26.36
CA ILE A 206 -2.45 -18.64 25.38
C ILE A 206 -1.50 -17.50 25.07
N HIS A 207 -0.20 -17.80 25.16
CA HIS A 207 0.85 -16.86 24.79
C HIS A 207 0.84 -16.61 23.27
N ASN A 208 0.82 -15.35 22.88
CA ASN A 208 0.92 -14.95 21.48
C ASN A 208 2.37 -14.58 21.13
N PHE A 209 2.85 -13.45 21.67
CA PHE A 209 4.23 -13.00 21.46
C PHE A 209 4.73 -12.11 22.61
N ILE A 210 6.05 -11.93 22.65
CA ILE A 210 6.75 -11.09 23.63
C ILE A 210 6.94 -9.70 23.01
N ILE A 211 6.57 -8.63 23.74
CA ILE A 211 6.78 -7.24 23.31
C ILE A 211 8.21 -6.81 23.62
N ASP A 212 8.64 -7.07 24.85
CA ASP A 212 9.99 -6.82 25.35
C ASP A 212 10.30 -7.79 26.49
N ASP A 213 11.48 -7.65 27.11
CA ASP A 213 11.99 -8.55 28.14
C ASP A 213 11.07 -8.71 29.36
N LYS A 214 10.08 -7.83 29.55
CA LYS A 214 9.17 -7.83 30.71
C LYS A 214 7.71 -8.07 30.34
N ARG A 215 7.29 -7.68 29.13
CA ARG A 215 5.88 -7.61 28.72
C ARG A 215 5.57 -8.63 27.64
N SER A 216 4.54 -9.43 27.88
CA SER A 216 4.05 -10.43 26.93
C SER A 216 2.56 -10.25 26.65
N VAL A 217 2.16 -10.65 25.43
CA VAL A 217 0.79 -10.58 24.95
C VAL A 217 0.16 -11.97 25.00
N PHE A 218 -1.06 -12.02 25.53
CA PHE A 218 -1.87 -13.22 25.64
C PHE A 218 -3.26 -13.02 25.06
N HIS A 219 -3.87 -14.11 24.59
CA HIS A 219 -5.30 -14.17 24.28
C HIS A 219 -5.96 -15.29 25.09
N GLU A 220 -7.27 -15.21 25.27
CA GLU A 220 -8.00 -16.25 26.01
C GLU A 220 -8.33 -17.44 25.09
N LYS A 221 -8.04 -18.67 25.54
CA LYS A 221 -8.11 -19.91 24.74
C LYS A 221 -9.44 -20.15 24.02
N TYR A 222 -10.55 -19.67 24.59
CA TYR A 222 -11.91 -19.92 24.09
C TYR A 222 -12.58 -18.68 23.50
N LYS A 223 -11.85 -17.58 23.35
CA LYS A 223 -12.35 -16.37 22.67
C LYS A 223 -11.67 -16.21 21.32
N GLU A 224 -12.37 -15.53 20.41
CA GLU A 224 -11.79 -15.13 19.13
C GLU A 224 -10.50 -14.34 19.38
N GLU A 225 -9.43 -14.71 18.68
CA GLU A 225 -8.15 -13.99 18.74
C GLU A 225 -8.39 -12.50 18.55
N ASN A 226 -9.16 -12.07 17.54
CA ASN A 226 -9.30 -10.65 17.18
C ASN A 226 -10.12 -9.76 18.14
N GLY A 227 -10.61 -10.27 19.27
CA GLY A 227 -11.54 -9.56 20.16
C GLY A 227 -10.89 -8.87 21.37
N THR A 228 -10.27 -9.65 22.25
CA THR A 228 -9.73 -9.19 23.53
C THR A 228 -8.37 -9.81 23.78
N PHE A 229 -7.39 -8.97 24.11
CA PHE A 229 -6.04 -9.40 24.40
C PHE A 229 -5.57 -8.83 25.74
N TYR A 230 -4.56 -9.48 26.30
CA TYR A 230 -4.01 -9.16 27.60
C TYR A 230 -2.52 -8.88 27.46
N VAL A 231 -2.06 -7.76 28.02
CA VAL A 231 -0.64 -7.42 28.13
C VAL A 231 -0.26 -7.57 29.59
N CYS A 232 0.66 -8.48 29.87
CA CYS A 232 1.07 -8.81 31.23
C CYS A 232 2.54 -8.48 31.42
N ASP A 233 2.85 -7.71 32.45
CA ASP A 233 4.18 -7.59 33.04
C ASP A 233 4.17 -8.33 34.39
N PHE A 234 4.68 -9.56 34.39
CA PHE A 234 4.72 -10.37 35.61
C PHE A 234 5.76 -9.87 36.62
N SER A 235 6.77 -9.11 36.16
CA SER A 235 7.81 -8.55 37.03
C SER A 235 7.26 -7.40 37.87
N SER A 236 6.44 -6.54 37.26
CA SER A 236 5.83 -5.40 37.94
C SER A 236 4.39 -5.65 38.41
N LYS A 237 3.86 -6.87 38.19
CA LYS A 237 2.46 -7.24 38.47
C LYS A 237 1.44 -6.30 37.83
N VAL A 238 1.72 -5.87 36.61
CA VAL A 238 0.81 -4.99 35.84
C VAL A 238 0.13 -5.80 34.76
N TYR A 239 -1.19 -5.80 34.78
CA TYR A 239 -2.01 -6.56 33.84
C TYR A 239 -3.01 -5.63 33.16
N LEU A 240 -2.96 -5.58 31.83
CA LEU A 240 -3.78 -4.71 31.01
C LEU A 240 -4.64 -5.53 30.07
N LYS A 241 -5.93 -5.23 30.02
CA LYS A 241 -6.87 -5.79 29.06
C LYS A 241 -7.13 -4.78 27.96
N TYR A 242 -6.98 -5.21 26.71
CA TYR A 242 -7.29 -4.43 25.53
C TYR A 242 -8.53 -5.00 24.84
N SER A 243 -9.56 -4.17 24.69
CA SER A 243 -10.80 -4.52 24.00
C SER A 243 -11.00 -3.61 22.80
N LYS A 244 -11.21 -4.17 21.61
CA LYS A 244 -11.49 -3.37 20.40
C LYS A 244 -12.81 -2.61 20.58
N MET A 245 -12.80 -1.29 20.42
CA MET A 245 -14.02 -0.49 20.42
C MET A 245 -14.89 -0.93 19.24
N LYS A 246 -16.12 -1.36 19.52
CA LYS A 246 -17.12 -1.54 18.47
C LYS A 246 -17.47 -0.17 17.91
N THR A 247 -17.13 0.07 16.65
CA THR A 247 -17.60 1.26 15.95
C THR A 247 -19.13 1.25 15.92
N ARG A 248 -19.78 2.39 16.17
CA ARG A 248 -21.25 2.60 16.27
C ARG A 248 -22.08 2.09 15.07
N LYS A 249 -21.45 1.54 14.03
CA LYS A 249 -22.09 0.86 12.89
C LYS A 249 -22.41 -0.62 13.15
N ASP A 250 -21.76 -1.26 14.13
CA ASP A 250 -21.96 -2.68 14.42
C ASP A 250 -23.00 -2.93 15.52
N SER A 251 -23.57 -1.87 16.10
CA SER A 251 -24.62 -1.93 17.12
C SER A 251 -26.04 -1.82 16.54
N SER A 252 -26.19 -1.86 15.22
CA SER A 252 -27.49 -1.75 14.53
C SER A 252 -27.76 -2.93 13.58
N LYS A 253 -27.34 -4.13 13.97
CA LYS A 253 -27.82 -5.39 13.39
C LYS A 253 -28.53 -6.19 14.46
#